data_AF-A0A954TS79-F1
#
_entry.id   AF-A0A954TS79-F1
#
_cell.length_a   1.000
_cell.length_b   1.000
_cell.length_c   1.000
_cell.angle_alpha   90.00
_cell.angle_beta   90.00
_cell.angle_gamma   90.00
#
_symmetry.space_group_name_H-M   'P 1'
#
loop_
_entity.id
_entity.type
_entity.pdbx_description
1 polymer ?
#
loop_
_entity_poly.entity_id
_entity_poly.type
_entity_poly.pdbx_seq_one_letter_code
_entity_poly.pdbx_strand_id
1 'polypeptide(L)'
;MSTKLMVALLLCIANSVARADWTQFRGPNGAGVASDANPPVQFGPDNNLLWRLEIKSGHSSPIVSGDLIFLTTFDQDEKRLSVVAIDRHRGEIRWERAVDAPEIERGHPSFNPASSTPATDGERVVAYFGSYGLVCFDFDGNKQWELPLPLTKSYAGNAISPIIADDKVILYRGNFVDHFLLAVDKRTGKELWKTPQAEPFHAELACTAIPIVQDDLLVLHGARSVQGFDIETGKQRWITKCATTATSTPLFVRGRVIVAAWNKMGEPALRPEFPDFPKLVEGHDANSDGVIQRSEFPRLWIFHRPEGIEAPENGASIRFRSVDRNNDEAISADEWKRQMQDIERFRSGYKNHGLLSLPADSDGVLADDEVVTLETQGIPEVPSPISDGRYVYLVKNGGQLTCIDLESGERVYRKRTGGNGTHYASPIIAAGRIYIADGRGRIVVMTLGETAKIIASNQMSEGVYATPAVSGDCLYVRTHSAIYAFKEDGK
;
A
#
# COMPACT_ATOMS: atom_id res chain seq x y z
N MET A 1 29.29 0.37 69.49
CA MET A 1 27.97 0.68 68.88
C MET A 1 28.24 1.21 67.48
N SER A 2 27.99 0.40 66.45
CA SER A 2 28.34 0.70 65.06
C SER A 2 27.07 1.07 64.30
N THR A 3 27.00 2.33 63.88
CA THR A 3 25.91 2.89 63.07
C THR A 3 26.03 2.36 61.64
N LYS A 4 25.01 1.65 61.14
CA LYS A 4 24.89 1.31 59.71
C LYS A 4 23.88 2.27 59.07
N LEU A 5 24.40 3.15 58.22
CA LEU A 5 23.65 4.03 57.34
C LEU A 5 23.23 3.21 56.11
N MET A 6 21.93 3.00 55.92
CA MET A 6 21.39 2.30 54.75
C MET A 6 20.92 3.36 53.75
N VAL A 7 21.71 3.58 52.70
CA VAL A 7 21.35 4.44 51.57
C VAL A 7 20.44 3.64 50.64
N ALA A 8 19.16 4.00 50.61
CA ALA A 8 18.22 3.49 49.62
C ALA A 8 18.40 4.27 48.31
N LEU A 9 18.99 3.62 47.30
CA LEU A 9 19.11 4.16 45.96
C LEU A 9 17.76 3.99 45.25
N LEU A 10 16.96 5.06 45.14
CA LEU A 10 15.80 5.08 44.24
C LEU A 10 16.33 5.11 42.80
N LEU A 11 16.25 3.98 42.10
CA LEU A 11 16.28 3.99 40.63
C LEU A 11 14.98 4.63 40.15
N CYS A 12 15.05 5.92 39.80
CA CYS A 12 14.09 6.51 38.88
C CYS A 12 14.32 5.87 37.51
N ILE A 13 13.59 4.80 37.22
CA ILE A 13 13.41 4.35 35.83
C ILE A 13 12.60 5.48 35.18
N ALA A 14 13.30 6.37 34.48
CA ALA A 14 12.66 7.27 33.55
C ALA A 14 12.11 6.41 32.41
N ASN A 15 10.91 5.85 32.59
CA ASN A 15 10.05 5.55 31.46
C ASN A 15 9.63 6.90 30.86
N SER A 16 10.55 7.52 30.11
CA SER A 16 10.11 8.40 29.04
C SER A 16 9.42 7.47 28.05
N VAL A 17 8.12 7.30 28.23
CA VAL A 17 7.25 6.86 27.14
C VAL A 17 7.48 7.92 26.08
N ALA A 18 8.37 7.64 25.12
CA ALA A 18 8.54 8.45 23.94
C ALA A 18 7.15 8.58 23.33
N ARG A 19 6.66 9.81 23.28
CA ARG A 19 5.31 10.18 22.87
C ARG A 19 5.05 9.61 21.46
N ALA A 20 4.41 8.44 21.42
CA ALA A 20 4.06 7.60 20.26
C ALA A 20 4.90 7.86 18.99
N ASP A 21 6.00 7.12 18.85
CA ASP A 21 6.75 7.04 17.58
C ASP A 21 5.90 6.37 16.49
N TRP A 22 6.16 6.73 15.22
CA TRP A 22 5.52 6.17 14.03
C TRP A 22 6.62 5.64 13.11
N THR A 23 7.18 4.49 13.47
CA THR A 23 8.53 4.09 13.06
C THR A 23 8.66 3.45 11.68
N GLN A 24 7.55 3.09 11.04
CA GLN A 24 7.55 2.41 9.73
C GLN A 24 6.29 2.78 8.94
N PHE A 25 6.13 2.21 7.74
CA PHE A 25 4.90 2.41 6.95
C PHE A 25 3.67 2.04 7.78
N ARG A 26 2.69 2.97 7.83
CA ARG A 26 1.49 2.86 8.66
C ARG A 26 1.77 2.71 10.18
N GLY A 27 2.94 3.13 10.65
CA GLY A 27 3.22 3.26 12.07
C GLY A 27 3.38 1.92 12.79
N PRO A 28 3.10 1.88 14.11
CA PRO A 28 3.29 0.68 14.93
C PRO A 28 2.60 -0.55 14.32
N ASN A 29 3.37 -1.64 14.17
CA ASN A 29 2.94 -2.92 13.58
C ASN A 29 2.33 -2.81 12.16
N GLY A 30 2.52 -1.69 11.46
CA GLY A 30 1.92 -1.45 10.14
C GLY A 30 0.39 -1.28 10.14
N ALA A 31 -0.22 -1.06 11.30
CA ALA A 31 -1.68 -1.08 11.46
C ALA A 31 -2.38 0.21 11.00
N GLY A 32 -1.68 1.33 10.98
CA GLY A 32 -2.23 2.66 10.67
C GLY A 32 -3.01 3.27 11.83
N VAL A 33 -2.84 2.75 13.06
CA VAL A 33 -3.58 3.17 14.25
C VAL A 33 -2.63 3.84 15.25
N ALA A 34 -2.95 5.07 15.67
CA ALA A 34 -2.32 5.74 16.79
C ALA A 34 -3.32 5.92 17.94
N SER A 35 -3.34 4.96 18.86
CA SER A 35 -4.28 4.91 19.99
C SER A 35 -4.08 6.05 20.99
N ASP A 36 -2.84 6.47 21.22
CA ASP A 36 -2.46 7.47 22.23
C ASP A 36 -2.20 8.86 21.64
N ALA A 37 -2.67 9.10 20.41
CA ALA A 37 -2.47 10.34 19.69
C ALA A 37 -3.78 11.12 19.52
N ASN A 38 -3.66 12.46 19.44
CA ASN A 38 -4.79 13.36 19.22
C ASN A 38 -4.45 14.43 18.17
N PRO A 39 -4.26 14.03 16.90
CA PRO A 39 -4.00 14.98 15.82
C PRO A 39 -5.19 15.94 15.58
N PRO A 40 -4.94 17.10 14.93
CA PRO A 40 -5.98 18.07 14.62
C PRO A 40 -7.10 17.47 13.77
N VAL A 41 -8.32 18.01 13.91
CA VAL A 41 -9.48 17.65 13.07
C VAL A 41 -9.60 18.59 11.87
N GLN A 42 -9.49 19.89 12.13
CA GLN A 42 -9.42 20.93 11.11
C GLN A 42 -7.96 21.31 10.92
N PHE A 43 -7.48 21.32 9.69
CA PHE A 43 -6.11 21.69 9.35
C PHE A 43 -6.00 22.04 7.87
N GLY A 44 -4.89 22.63 7.46
CA GLY A 44 -4.59 22.94 6.07
C GLY A 44 -3.47 23.97 5.98
N PRO A 45 -3.04 24.34 4.77
CA PRO A 45 -1.94 25.29 4.58
C PRO A 45 -2.09 26.61 5.36
N ASP A 46 -3.33 27.03 5.64
CA ASP A 46 -3.64 28.25 6.38
C ASP A 46 -4.31 27.99 7.75
N ASN A 47 -4.34 26.75 8.25
CA ASN A 47 -5.04 26.38 9.47
C ASN A 47 -4.31 25.29 10.27
N ASN A 48 -4.05 25.53 11.56
CA ASN A 48 -3.34 24.60 12.45
C ASN A 48 -1.98 24.13 11.89
N LEU A 49 -1.34 24.94 11.04
CA LEU A 49 -0.03 24.67 10.45
C LEU A 49 1.06 25.08 11.44
N LEU A 50 1.92 24.14 11.82
CA LEU A 50 3.13 24.42 12.59
C LEU A 50 4.27 24.88 11.68
N TRP A 51 4.52 24.10 10.63
CA TRP A 51 5.54 24.40 9.63
C TRP A 51 5.27 23.65 8.33
N ARG A 52 5.84 24.17 7.24
CA ARG A 52 5.91 23.54 5.92
C ARG A 52 7.35 23.55 5.46
N LEU A 53 7.83 22.42 4.95
CA LEU A 53 9.14 22.28 4.34
C LEU A 53 8.98 21.85 2.88
N GLU A 54 9.55 22.63 1.96
CA GLU A 54 9.73 22.21 0.57
C GLU A 54 10.82 21.14 0.48
N ILE A 55 10.55 20.09 -0.28
CA ILE A 55 11.44 18.93 -0.37
C ILE A 55 11.34 18.30 -1.75
N LYS A 56 12.41 17.61 -2.16
CA LYS A 56 12.44 16.84 -3.41
C LYS A 56 11.31 15.80 -3.45
N SER A 57 10.90 15.47 -4.68
CA SER A 57 9.69 14.69 -4.92
C SER A 57 9.73 13.30 -4.28
N GLY A 58 8.57 12.72 -4.00
CA GLY A 58 8.47 11.32 -3.57
C GLY A 58 7.13 10.98 -2.94
N HIS A 59 6.83 9.69 -2.87
CA HIS A 59 5.55 9.19 -2.37
C HIS A 59 5.69 8.36 -1.08
N SER A 60 6.90 8.25 -0.54
CA SER A 60 7.08 7.60 0.75
C SER A 60 6.41 8.36 1.88
N SER A 61 5.71 7.61 2.72
CA SER A 61 5.10 8.10 3.94
C SER A 61 6.16 8.54 4.95
N PRO A 62 5.94 9.65 5.68
CA PRO A 62 6.80 10.03 6.80
C PRO A 62 6.80 8.95 7.88
N ILE A 63 7.97 8.73 8.48
CA ILE A 63 8.11 8.02 9.75
C ILE A 63 8.65 9.00 10.79
N VAL A 64 8.27 8.82 12.04
CA VAL A 64 8.62 9.71 13.15
C VAL A 64 9.26 8.89 14.24
N SER A 65 10.44 9.31 14.71
CA SER A 65 11.05 8.75 15.92
C SER A 65 11.83 9.81 16.68
N GLY A 66 11.50 9.97 17.96
CA GLY A 66 12.06 11.02 18.80
C GLY A 66 11.82 12.40 18.18
N ASP A 67 12.91 13.13 17.90
CA ASP A 67 12.90 14.48 17.32
C ASP A 67 13.01 14.50 15.78
N LEU A 68 13.05 13.33 15.14
CA LEU A 68 13.29 13.22 13.70
C LEU A 68 12.08 12.68 12.94
N ILE A 69 11.92 13.21 11.73
CA ILE A 69 11.09 12.63 10.67
C ILE A 69 12.01 12.13 9.58
N PHE A 70 11.78 10.92 9.07
CA PHE A 70 12.53 10.38 7.94
C PHE A 70 11.64 10.18 6.71
N LEU A 71 12.23 10.44 5.54
CA LEU A 71 11.61 10.28 4.22
C LEU A 71 12.63 9.77 3.21
N THR A 72 12.13 9.20 2.12
CA THR A 72 12.91 9.03 0.88
C THR A 72 12.49 10.08 -0.15
N THR A 73 13.43 10.59 -0.93
CA THR A 73 13.18 11.60 -1.96
C THR A 73 13.86 11.24 -3.27
N PHE A 74 13.35 11.82 -4.36
CA PHE A 74 13.89 11.72 -5.70
C PHE A 74 13.98 13.10 -6.35
N ASP A 75 15.19 13.45 -6.76
CA ASP A 75 15.47 14.59 -7.62
C ASP A 75 15.42 14.14 -9.09
N GLN A 76 14.41 14.63 -9.82
CA GLN A 76 14.18 14.27 -11.22
C GLN A 76 15.28 14.80 -12.15
N ASP A 77 15.83 15.98 -11.86
CA ASP A 77 16.80 16.66 -12.72
C ASP A 77 18.17 16.01 -12.59
N GLU A 78 18.57 15.72 -11.34
CA GLU A 78 19.84 15.06 -11.02
C GLU A 78 19.75 13.53 -11.09
N LYS A 79 18.53 12.98 -11.23
CA LYS A 79 18.23 11.54 -11.12
C LYS A 79 18.78 10.92 -9.83
N ARG A 80 18.67 11.66 -8.72
CA ARG A 80 19.28 11.30 -7.44
C ARG A 80 18.23 10.87 -6.42
N LEU A 81 18.46 9.73 -5.79
CA LEU A 81 17.68 9.25 -4.65
C LEU A 81 18.34 9.74 -3.36
N SER A 82 17.54 10.06 -2.34
CA SER A 82 18.08 10.41 -1.02
C SER A 82 17.23 9.88 0.12
N VAL A 83 17.89 9.61 1.25
CA VAL A 83 17.24 9.52 2.57
C VAL A 83 17.39 10.88 3.25
N VAL A 84 16.29 11.42 3.77
CA VAL A 84 16.26 12.75 4.40
C VAL A 84 15.79 12.61 5.84
N ALA A 85 16.51 13.24 6.77
CA ALA A 85 16.07 13.43 8.14
C ALA A 85 15.72 14.90 8.39
N ILE A 86 14.57 15.13 9.01
CA ILE A 86 14.00 16.45 9.27
C ILE A 86 13.81 16.61 10.77
N ASP A 87 14.17 17.78 11.30
CA ASP A 87 13.82 18.19 12.65
C ASP A 87 12.30 18.35 12.75
N ARG A 88 11.65 17.52 13.55
CA ARG A 88 10.18 17.48 13.62
C ARG A 88 9.56 18.73 14.23
N HIS A 89 10.33 19.52 14.98
CA HIS A 89 9.84 20.70 15.69
C HIS A 89 10.02 21.95 14.84
N ARG A 90 11.16 22.06 14.14
CA ARG A 90 11.51 23.23 13.32
C ARG A 90 11.08 23.09 11.86
N GLY A 91 10.91 21.88 11.36
CA GLY A 91 10.65 21.65 9.93
C GLY A 91 11.87 21.92 9.06
N GLU A 92 13.07 21.64 9.56
CA GLU A 92 14.34 21.89 8.86
C GLU A 92 15.06 20.57 8.56
N ILE A 93 15.70 20.47 7.40
CA ILE A 93 16.53 19.29 7.07
C ILE A 93 17.73 19.25 8.03
N ARG A 94 17.86 18.14 8.76
CA ARG A 94 19.01 17.87 9.63
C ARG A 94 20.15 17.27 8.84
N TRP A 95 19.83 16.35 7.95
CA TRP A 95 20.75 15.82 6.96
C TRP A 95 19.99 15.21 5.78
N GLU A 96 20.69 15.17 4.66
CA GLU A 96 20.30 14.44 3.45
C GLU A 96 21.47 13.54 3.05
N ARG A 97 21.17 12.29 2.69
CA ARG A 97 22.15 11.32 2.21
C ARG A 97 21.71 10.79 0.85
N ALA A 98 22.49 11.17 -0.16
CA ALA A 98 22.33 10.68 -1.52
C ALA A 98 22.63 9.18 -1.61
N VAL A 99 21.91 8.51 -2.49
CA VAL A 99 22.09 7.12 -2.89
C VAL A 99 22.22 7.10 -4.41
N ASP A 100 23.44 6.87 -4.88
CA ASP A 100 23.76 6.89 -6.30
C ASP A 100 23.37 5.55 -6.94
N ALA A 101 22.19 5.53 -7.56
CA ALA A 101 21.72 4.38 -8.32
C ALA A 101 22.28 4.40 -9.76
N PRO A 102 22.84 3.28 -10.27
CA PRO A 102 23.32 3.20 -11.66
C PRO A 102 22.22 3.44 -12.70
N GLU A 103 21.00 3.02 -12.39
CA GLU A 103 19.81 3.18 -13.22
C GLU A 103 18.59 3.42 -12.33
N ILE A 104 17.70 4.31 -12.76
CA ILE A 104 16.44 4.59 -12.08
C ILE A 104 15.32 3.71 -12.65
N GLU A 105 14.58 3.05 -11.76
CA GLU A 105 13.48 2.17 -12.12
C GLU A 105 12.34 2.92 -12.83
N ARG A 106 11.61 2.18 -13.67
CA ARG A 106 10.48 2.69 -14.45
C ARG A 106 9.17 2.15 -13.88
N GLY A 107 8.09 2.88 -14.12
CA GLY A 107 6.74 2.48 -13.72
C GLY A 107 5.68 3.31 -14.42
N HIS A 108 4.47 3.29 -13.86
CA HIS A 108 3.34 4.09 -14.32
C HIS A 108 3.64 5.59 -14.26
N PRO A 109 2.99 6.47 -15.04
CA PRO A 109 3.20 7.92 -14.94
C PRO A 109 2.99 8.53 -13.54
N SER A 110 2.16 7.90 -12.69
CA SER A 110 1.96 8.32 -11.28
C SER A 110 2.96 7.70 -10.29
N PHE A 111 3.91 6.90 -10.76
CA PHE A 111 4.95 6.31 -9.92
C PHE A 111 6.13 7.27 -9.67
N ASN A 112 6.73 7.18 -8.49
CA ASN A 112 7.95 7.89 -8.13
C ASN A 112 9.00 6.91 -7.55
N PRO A 113 10.27 6.93 -7.99
CA PRO A 113 11.34 6.07 -7.47
C PRO A 113 11.58 6.13 -5.95
N ALA A 114 11.15 7.20 -5.28
CA ALA A 114 11.16 7.36 -3.84
C ALA A 114 9.77 7.10 -3.21
N SER A 115 9.12 6.00 -3.59
CA SER A 115 7.81 5.59 -3.04
C SER A 115 7.95 4.73 -1.78
N SER A 116 9.06 4.03 -1.60
CA SER A 116 9.31 3.16 -0.45
C SER A 116 9.50 3.95 0.84
N THR A 117 8.70 3.66 1.86
CA THR A 117 8.81 4.24 3.20
C THR A 117 9.98 3.63 3.97
N PRO A 118 10.86 4.42 4.60
CA PRO A 118 11.90 3.87 5.46
C PRO A 118 11.30 3.25 6.74
N ALA A 119 12.12 2.52 7.49
CA ALA A 119 11.79 2.03 8.83
C ALA A 119 12.89 2.39 9.83
N THR A 120 12.54 2.58 11.10
CA THR A 120 13.50 2.91 12.16
C THR A 120 13.28 2.06 13.42
N ASP A 121 14.36 1.75 14.13
CA ASP A 121 14.33 1.14 15.46
C ASP A 121 14.60 2.15 16.59
N GLY A 122 14.65 3.45 16.26
CA GLY A 122 15.02 4.52 17.20
C GLY A 122 16.52 4.81 17.27
N GLU A 123 17.36 3.97 16.66
CA GLU A 123 18.81 4.18 16.56
C GLU A 123 19.29 4.26 15.11
N ARG A 124 18.64 3.50 14.23
CA ARG A 124 18.98 3.34 12.81
C ARG A 124 17.76 3.61 11.96
N VAL A 125 17.95 4.24 10.81
CA VAL A 125 16.96 4.33 9.75
C VAL A 125 17.40 3.50 8.56
N VAL A 126 16.52 2.63 8.10
CA VAL A 126 16.73 1.74 6.96
C VAL A 126 15.77 2.13 5.84
N ALA A 127 16.30 2.39 4.66
CA ALA A 127 15.51 2.70 3.47
C ALA A 127 15.75 1.65 2.39
N TYR A 128 14.74 1.44 1.53
CA TYR A 128 14.85 0.62 0.34
C TYR A 128 14.58 1.48 -0.90
N PHE A 129 15.39 1.31 -1.93
CA PHE A 129 15.12 1.86 -3.25
C PHE A 129 15.11 0.73 -4.27
N GLY A 130 14.06 0.60 -5.09
CA GLY A 130 14.00 -0.43 -6.13
C GLY A 130 15.11 -0.31 -7.18
N SER A 131 15.71 0.88 -7.25
CA SER A 131 16.85 1.25 -8.11
C SER A 131 18.23 0.93 -7.51
N TYR A 132 18.31 0.54 -6.22
CA TYR A 132 19.59 0.35 -5.53
C TYR A 132 19.63 -0.84 -4.58
N GLY A 133 18.65 -0.99 -3.67
CA GLY A 133 18.69 -1.96 -2.58
C GLY A 133 18.42 -1.31 -1.22
N LEU A 134 18.90 -1.95 -0.15
CA LEU A 134 18.76 -1.45 1.22
C LEU A 134 19.95 -0.58 1.61
N VAL A 135 19.69 0.52 2.32
CA VAL A 135 20.71 1.39 2.91
C VAL A 135 20.32 1.69 4.36
N CYS A 136 21.33 1.76 5.24
CA CYS A 136 21.13 2.04 6.65
C CYS A 136 22.02 3.18 7.12
N PHE A 137 21.42 4.11 7.85
CA PHE A 137 22.11 5.22 8.51
C PHE A 137 21.76 5.23 10.00
N ASP A 138 22.64 5.80 10.83
CA ASP A 138 22.24 6.22 12.18
C ASP A 138 21.48 7.56 12.13
N PHE A 139 21.05 8.05 13.29
CA PHE A 139 20.27 9.29 13.40
C PHE A 139 21.09 10.56 13.09
N ASP A 140 22.42 10.47 13.10
CA ASP A 140 23.35 11.54 12.66
C ASP A 140 23.63 11.48 11.15
N GLY A 141 23.09 10.46 10.46
CA GLY A 141 23.24 10.27 9.03
C GLY A 141 24.55 9.59 8.64
N ASN A 142 25.26 8.92 9.56
CA ASN A 142 26.43 8.13 9.22
C ASN A 142 25.98 6.77 8.68
N LYS A 143 26.50 6.38 7.51
CA LYS A 143 26.18 5.10 6.88
C LYS A 143 26.69 3.95 7.74
N GLN A 144 25.79 3.06 8.14
CA GLN A 144 26.11 1.87 8.93
C GLN A 144 26.41 0.67 8.03
N TRP A 145 25.56 0.44 7.03
CA TRP A 145 25.70 -0.63 6.04
C TRP A 145 24.82 -0.34 4.81
N GLU A 146 25.11 -1.06 3.72
CA GLU A 146 24.28 -1.09 2.52
C GLU A 146 24.25 -2.49 1.94
N LEU A 147 23.14 -2.86 1.31
CA LEU A 147 22.95 -4.11 0.60
C LEU A 147 22.38 -3.79 -0.79
N PRO A 148 23.25 -3.63 -1.81
CA PRO A 148 22.81 -3.45 -3.18
C PRO A 148 22.01 -4.66 -3.66
N LEU A 149 20.91 -4.40 -4.36
CA LEU A 149 20.05 -5.41 -4.97
C LEU A 149 19.87 -5.08 -6.46
N PRO A 150 19.58 -6.09 -7.31
CA PRO A 150 19.31 -5.85 -8.73
C PRO A 150 18.24 -4.78 -8.97
N LEU A 151 18.31 -4.09 -10.10
CA LEU A 151 17.27 -3.14 -10.50
C LEU A 151 15.89 -3.82 -10.57
N THR A 152 14.92 -3.24 -9.88
CA THR A 152 13.54 -3.69 -9.89
C THR A 152 12.89 -3.47 -11.26
N LYS A 153 12.07 -4.45 -11.69
CA LYS A 153 11.23 -4.33 -12.89
C LYS A 153 9.78 -4.58 -12.52
N SER A 154 8.94 -3.59 -12.76
CA SER A 154 7.50 -3.59 -12.52
C SER A 154 6.80 -2.82 -13.63
N TYR A 155 5.59 -3.22 -13.99
CA TYR A 155 4.75 -2.43 -14.90
C TYR A 155 4.28 -1.13 -14.23
N ALA A 156 3.80 -1.22 -12.98
CA ALA A 156 3.23 -0.09 -12.25
C ALA A 156 4.27 0.78 -11.55
N GLY A 157 5.48 0.26 -11.32
CA GLY A 157 6.46 0.83 -10.39
C GLY A 157 6.50 0.06 -9.06
N ASN A 158 7.32 0.52 -8.13
CA ASN A 158 7.60 -0.19 -6.88
C ASN A 158 7.38 0.71 -5.65
N ALA A 159 6.67 0.21 -4.64
CA ALA A 159 6.44 0.93 -3.38
C ALA A 159 6.65 0.03 -2.15
N ILE A 160 7.44 -1.04 -2.32
CA ILE A 160 7.81 -1.96 -1.24
C ILE A 160 8.56 -1.19 -0.15
N SER A 161 8.22 -1.42 1.12
CA SER A 161 8.92 -0.81 2.25
C SER A 161 9.51 -1.88 3.17
N PRO A 162 10.72 -1.68 3.73
CA PRO A 162 11.22 -2.54 4.79
C PRO A 162 10.38 -2.39 6.06
N ILE A 163 10.40 -3.42 6.90
CA ILE A 163 9.98 -3.36 8.30
C ILE A 163 11.16 -3.74 9.19
N ILE A 164 11.14 -3.29 10.44
CA ILE A 164 12.08 -3.77 11.46
C ILE A 164 11.27 -4.54 12.50
N ALA A 165 11.65 -5.79 12.71
CA ALA A 165 11.10 -6.66 13.74
C ALA A 165 12.26 -7.29 14.51
N ASP A 166 12.30 -7.04 15.81
CA ASP A 166 13.37 -7.46 16.71
C ASP A 166 14.77 -7.07 16.23
N ASP A 167 15.59 -8.04 15.84
CA ASP A 167 16.95 -7.89 15.33
C ASP A 167 17.03 -7.94 13.79
N LYS A 168 15.89 -7.98 13.10
CA LYS A 168 15.80 -8.20 11.65
C LYS A 168 15.24 -6.98 10.93
N VAL A 169 15.83 -6.65 9.79
CA VAL A 169 15.15 -5.89 8.73
C VAL A 169 14.55 -6.90 7.78
N ILE A 170 13.25 -6.78 7.53
CA ILE A 170 12.54 -7.67 6.60
C ILE A 170 12.07 -6.89 5.39
N LEU A 171 12.30 -7.46 4.22
CA LEU A 171 11.90 -6.90 2.93
C LEU A 171 11.25 -8.00 2.08
N TYR A 172 10.03 -7.76 1.65
CA TYR A 172 9.41 -8.58 0.62
C TYR A 172 9.65 -7.96 -0.75
N ARG A 173 10.43 -8.62 -1.58
CA ARG A 173 10.75 -8.17 -2.92
C ARG A 173 9.84 -8.84 -3.95
N GLY A 174 8.67 -8.26 -4.20
CA GLY A 174 7.68 -8.77 -5.17
C GLY A 174 7.87 -8.25 -6.58
N ASN A 175 8.99 -8.58 -7.25
CA ASN A 175 9.36 -8.01 -8.55
C ASN A 175 9.32 -9.04 -9.70
N PHE A 176 9.30 -8.55 -10.93
CA PHE A 176 9.27 -9.43 -12.11
C PHE A 176 10.57 -10.19 -12.36
N VAL A 177 11.70 -9.55 -12.09
CA VAL A 177 13.02 -10.16 -12.30
C VAL A 177 13.39 -11.16 -11.21
N ASP A 178 12.84 -10.99 -10.02
CA ASP A 178 13.04 -11.85 -8.87
C ASP A 178 11.96 -11.60 -7.81
N HIS A 179 11.65 -12.65 -7.08
CA HIS A 179 10.58 -12.61 -6.11
C HIS A 179 10.93 -13.43 -4.87
N PHE A 180 11.15 -12.76 -3.74
CA PHE A 180 11.55 -13.39 -2.49
C PHE A 180 11.18 -12.58 -1.25
N LEU A 181 11.09 -13.25 -0.12
CA LEU A 181 11.13 -12.63 1.20
C LEU A 181 12.57 -12.69 1.74
N LEU A 182 13.07 -11.59 2.29
CA LEU A 182 14.43 -11.46 2.79
C LEU A 182 14.40 -10.96 4.23
N ALA A 183 15.21 -11.57 5.10
CA ALA A 183 15.60 -10.97 6.37
C ALA A 183 17.11 -10.77 6.42
N VAL A 184 17.51 -9.59 6.88
CA VAL A 184 18.91 -9.26 7.17
C VAL A 184 19.05 -8.80 8.61
N ASP A 185 20.21 -9.03 9.20
CA ASP A 185 20.53 -8.52 10.54
C ASP A 185 20.52 -6.98 10.51
N LYS A 186 19.73 -6.35 11.38
CA LYS A 186 19.51 -4.89 11.36
C LYS A 186 20.77 -4.07 11.63
N ARG A 187 21.79 -4.65 12.26
CA ARG A 187 23.02 -3.97 12.65
C ARG A 187 24.07 -4.03 11.56
N THR A 188 24.07 -5.09 10.75
CA THR A 188 25.15 -5.39 9.80
C THR A 188 24.69 -5.48 8.35
N GLY A 189 23.39 -5.61 8.09
CA GLY A 189 22.85 -5.81 6.74
C GLY A 189 23.14 -7.19 6.16
N LYS A 190 23.71 -8.12 6.93
CA LYS A 190 24.01 -9.49 6.48
C LYS A 190 22.72 -10.30 6.37
N GLU A 191 22.57 -11.03 5.27
CA GLU A 191 21.45 -11.95 5.07
C GLU A 191 21.42 -13.00 6.19
N LEU A 192 20.25 -13.12 6.84
CA LEU A 192 19.95 -14.15 7.83
C LEU A 192 19.26 -15.33 7.15
N TRP A 193 18.25 -15.02 6.34
CA TRP A 193 17.56 -15.99 5.49
C TRP A 193 16.92 -15.29 4.29
N LYS A 194 16.70 -16.06 3.24
CA LYS A 194 15.99 -15.65 2.03
C LYS A 194 15.08 -16.78 1.58
N THR A 195 13.80 -16.46 1.37
CA THR A 195 12.77 -17.42 0.96
C THR A 195 12.27 -17.06 -0.44
N PRO A 196 12.72 -17.78 -1.49
CA PRO A 196 12.22 -17.60 -2.84
C PRO A 196 10.72 -17.90 -2.92
N GLN A 197 10.02 -17.17 -3.80
CA GLN A 197 8.59 -17.35 -4.02
C GLN A 197 8.38 -18.17 -5.30
N ALA A 198 7.55 -19.23 -5.20
CA ALA A 198 7.38 -20.19 -6.30
C ALA A 198 6.38 -19.73 -7.38
N GLU A 199 5.59 -18.69 -7.12
CA GLU A 199 4.54 -18.25 -8.04
C GLU A 199 5.14 -17.64 -9.31
N PRO A 200 4.79 -18.12 -10.52
CA PRO A 200 5.22 -17.49 -11.75
C PRO A 200 4.82 -16.02 -11.77
N PHE A 201 5.82 -15.19 -12.04
CA PHE A 201 5.71 -13.75 -11.92
C PHE A 201 5.72 -13.11 -13.30
N HIS A 202 4.81 -12.17 -13.56
CA HIS A 202 4.84 -11.30 -14.74
C HIS A 202 4.87 -9.84 -14.30
N ALA A 203 5.27 -8.92 -15.17
CA ALA A 203 5.47 -7.51 -14.79
C ALA A 203 4.22 -6.83 -14.21
N GLU A 204 3.02 -7.26 -14.61
CA GLU A 204 1.74 -6.77 -14.03
C GLU A 204 1.38 -7.39 -12.66
N LEU A 205 2.12 -8.41 -12.17
CA LEU A 205 1.93 -8.99 -10.83
C LEU A 205 2.88 -8.40 -9.78
N ALA A 206 3.67 -7.36 -10.12
CA ALA A 206 4.52 -6.69 -9.15
C ALA A 206 3.73 -6.32 -7.89
N CYS A 207 4.17 -6.84 -6.75
CA CYS A 207 3.48 -6.72 -5.48
C CYS A 207 4.14 -5.63 -4.65
N THR A 208 3.35 -4.83 -3.94
CA THR A 208 3.86 -3.77 -3.07
C THR A 208 3.33 -3.85 -1.64
N ALA A 209 2.55 -4.89 -1.32
CA ALA A 209 2.13 -5.14 0.05
C ALA A 209 3.34 -5.34 0.96
N ILE A 210 3.27 -4.76 2.16
CA ILE A 210 4.35 -4.82 3.14
C ILE A 210 4.03 -5.97 4.11
N PRO A 211 5.00 -6.81 4.47
CA PRO A 211 4.78 -7.84 5.48
C PRO A 211 4.37 -7.23 6.81
N ILE A 212 3.56 -7.97 7.58
CA ILE A 212 3.24 -7.62 8.96
C ILE A 212 3.70 -8.75 9.87
N VAL A 213 4.00 -8.42 11.12
CA VAL A 213 4.49 -9.37 12.11
C VAL A 213 3.60 -9.27 13.35
N GLN A 214 3.23 -10.42 13.90
CA GLN A 214 2.68 -10.54 15.23
C GLN A 214 3.32 -11.76 15.88
N ASP A 215 3.93 -11.55 17.05
CA ASP A 215 4.70 -12.59 17.74
C ASP A 215 5.77 -13.18 16.79
N ASP A 216 5.79 -14.49 16.59
CA ASP A 216 6.74 -15.19 15.71
C ASP A 216 6.22 -15.40 14.28
N LEU A 217 5.00 -14.92 13.98
CA LEU A 217 4.35 -15.07 12.70
C LEU A 217 4.53 -13.81 11.85
N LEU A 218 5.17 -14.00 10.70
CA LEU A 218 5.18 -13.03 9.62
C LEU A 218 4.10 -13.37 8.60
N VAL A 219 3.28 -12.39 8.22
CA VAL A 219 2.28 -12.54 7.17
C VAL A 219 2.62 -11.69 5.96
N LEU A 220 2.53 -12.31 4.80
CA LEU A 220 2.77 -11.72 3.51
C LEU A 220 1.53 -11.87 2.62
N HIS A 221 1.09 -10.75 2.05
CA HIS A 221 0.20 -10.75 0.90
C HIS A 221 1.06 -10.68 -0.36
N GLY A 222 1.12 -11.79 -1.11
CA GLY A 222 2.00 -11.93 -2.26
C GLY A 222 1.24 -12.28 -3.54
N ALA A 223 1.99 -12.49 -4.62
CA ALA A 223 1.39 -12.83 -5.91
C ALA A 223 0.47 -14.05 -5.76
N ARG A 224 -0.83 -13.85 -6.06
CA ARG A 224 -1.88 -14.87 -6.04
C ARG A 224 -2.03 -15.64 -4.70
N SER A 225 -1.57 -15.07 -3.59
CA SER A 225 -1.57 -15.78 -2.31
C SER A 225 -1.48 -14.88 -1.08
N VAL A 226 -1.89 -15.44 0.04
CA VAL A 226 -1.58 -14.94 1.38
C VAL A 226 -0.83 -16.05 2.10
N GLN A 227 0.28 -15.70 2.74
CA GLN A 227 1.25 -16.66 3.26
C GLN A 227 1.67 -16.27 4.68
N GLY A 228 1.81 -17.27 5.55
CA GLY A 228 2.38 -17.13 6.88
C GLY A 228 3.76 -17.78 6.95
N PHE A 229 4.70 -17.13 7.63
CA PHE A 229 6.06 -17.58 7.79
C PHE A 229 6.49 -17.50 9.25
N ASP A 230 7.39 -18.39 9.62
CA ASP A 230 8.19 -18.28 10.83
C ASP A 230 9.23 -17.16 10.64
N ILE A 231 9.19 -16.13 11.49
CA ILE A 231 10.08 -14.96 11.35
C ILE A 231 11.56 -15.27 11.59
N GLU A 232 11.85 -16.28 12.41
CA GLU A 232 13.22 -16.65 12.76
C GLU A 232 13.92 -17.39 11.63
N THR A 233 13.21 -18.28 10.94
CA THR A 233 13.79 -19.18 9.95
C THR A 233 13.41 -18.85 8.50
N GLY A 234 12.39 -18.01 8.29
CA GLY A 234 11.84 -17.72 6.97
C GLY A 234 11.05 -18.88 6.36
N LYS A 235 10.79 -19.96 7.12
CA LYS A 235 10.03 -21.12 6.64
C LYS A 235 8.55 -20.78 6.56
N GLN A 236 7.92 -21.10 5.44
CA GLN A 236 6.48 -20.94 5.27
C GLN A 236 5.76 -21.92 6.22
N ARG A 237 4.92 -21.37 7.10
CA ARG A 237 4.00 -22.13 7.97
C ARG A 237 2.75 -22.50 7.20
N TRP A 238 2.15 -21.52 6.53
CA TRP A 238 0.89 -21.73 5.82
C TRP A 238 0.73 -20.88 4.56
N ILE A 239 -0.18 -21.28 3.69
CA ILE A 239 -0.53 -20.56 2.46
C ILE A 239 -2.00 -20.77 2.07
N THR A 240 -2.62 -19.72 1.55
CA THR A 240 -3.84 -19.83 0.74
C THR A 240 -3.67 -19.15 -0.61
N LYS A 241 -4.44 -19.58 -1.61
CA LYS A 241 -4.49 -18.95 -2.94
C LYS A 241 -5.64 -17.94 -3.00
N CYS A 242 -5.34 -16.78 -3.57
CA CYS A 242 -6.34 -15.73 -3.79
C CYS A 242 -6.12 -14.99 -5.10
N ALA A 243 -7.22 -14.47 -5.65
CA ALA A 243 -7.17 -13.60 -6.82
C ALA A 243 -6.75 -12.18 -6.38
N THR A 244 -5.47 -11.84 -6.56
CA THR A 244 -4.93 -10.57 -6.06
C THR A 244 -3.80 -9.99 -6.91
N THR A 245 -3.65 -8.66 -6.89
CA THR A 245 -2.42 -7.95 -7.31
C THR A 245 -1.45 -7.69 -6.15
N ALA A 246 -1.85 -7.98 -4.91
CA ALA A 246 -1.03 -7.89 -3.70
C ALA A 246 -0.36 -6.53 -3.48
N THR A 247 -1.16 -5.47 -3.58
CA THR A 247 -0.75 -4.10 -3.32
C THR A 247 -1.08 -3.67 -1.88
N SER A 248 -2.24 -4.06 -1.35
CA SER A 248 -2.70 -3.74 0.01
C SER A 248 -1.99 -4.58 1.07
N THR A 249 -1.53 -3.91 2.13
CA THR A 249 -0.92 -4.52 3.32
C THR A 249 -1.99 -5.14 4.24
N PRO A 250 -1.86 -6.41 4.69
CA PRO A 250 -2.80 -7.03 5.63
C PRO A 250 -2.84 -6.34 7.00
N LEU A 251 -3.76 -6.76 7.85
CA LEU A 251 -3.77 -6.41 9.28
C LEU A 251 -4.13 -7.63 10.14
N PHE A 252 -3.58 -7.67 11.36
CA PHE A 252 -4.02 -8.59 12.40
C PHE A 252 -5.14 -7.93 13.23
N VAL A 253 -6.24 -8.66 13.42
CA VAL A 253 -7.34 -8.22 14.28
C VAL A 253 -8.10 -9.44 14.79
N ARG A 254 -8.35 -9.49 16.11
CA ARG A 254 -9.13 -10.55 16.77
C ARG A 254 -8.67 -11.98 16.41
N GLY A 255 -7.36 -12.21 16.37
CA GLY A 255 -6.78 -13.52 16.01
C GLY A 255 -6.92 -13.90 14.53
N ARG A 256 -7.27 -12.93 13.67
CA ARG A 256 -7.44 -13.14 12.24
C ARG A 256 -6.51 -12.22 11.44
N VAL A 257 -6.14 -12.69 10.26
CA VAL A 257 -5.51 -11.90 9.20
C VAL A 257 -6.62 -11.38 8.29
N ILE A 258 -6.69 -10.06 8.11
CA ILE A 258 -7.62 -9.43 7.17
C ILE A 258 -6.82 -8.83 6.00
N VAL A 259 -7.27 -9.10 4.79
CA VAL A 259 -6.56 -8.69 3.57
C VAL A 259 -7.54 -8.28 2.48
N ALA A 260 -7.26 -7.14 1.83
CA ALA A 260 -7.95 -6.73 0.62
C ALA A 260 -7.28 -7.38 -0.59
N ALA A 261 -7.80 -8.53 -1.04
CA ALA A 261 -7.33 -9.26 -2.20
C ALA A 261 -7.98 -8.70 -3.48
N TRP A 262 -7.55 -7.50 -3.89
CA TRP A 262 -8.10 -6.86 -5.08
C TRP A 262 -7.59 -7.48 -6.36
N ASN A 263 -8.48 -7.63 -7.34
CA ASN A 263 -8.12 -7.98 -8.70
C ASN A 263 -8.94 -7.15 -9.69
N LYS A 264 -8.31 -6.76 -10.80
CA LYS A 264 -8.94 -5.99 -11.90
C LYS A 264 -10.19 -6.65 -12.48
N MET A 265 -10.26 -7.98 -12.44
CA MET A 265 -11.42 -8.75 -12.85
C MET A 265 -12.28 -9.20 -11.68
N GLY A 266 -11.96 -8.88 -10.42
CA GLY A 266 -12.64 -9.46 -9.26
C GLY A 266 -14.11 -9.04 -9.12
N GLU A 267 -14.42 -7.78 -9.44
CA GLU A 267 -15.76 -7.22 -9.28
C GLU A 267 -16.57 -7.33 -10.58
N PRO A 268 -17.78 -7.94 -10.57
CA PRO A 268 -18.64 -8.00 -11.76
C PRO A 268 -18.95 -6.64 -12.37
N ALA A 269 -19.10 -5.59 -11.54
CA ALA A 269 -19.38 -4.23 -12.00
C ALA A 269 -18.25 -3.60 -12.85
N LEU A 270 -17.03 -4.16 -12.80
CA LEU A 270 -15.89 -3.70 -13.60
C LEU A 270 -15.77 -4.46 -14.94
N ARG A 271 -16.68 -5.40 -15.22
CA ARG A 271 -16.66 -6.28 -16.39
C ARG A 271 -17.81 -5.91 -17.34
N PRO A 272 -17.55 -5.09 -18.37
CA PRO A 272 -18.55 -4.84 -19.39
C PRO A 272 -18.99 -6.14 -20.07
N GLU A 273 -20.26 -6.17 -20.47
CA GLU A 273 -20.80 -7.22 -21.33
C GLU A 273 -20.28 -7.02 -22.76
N PHE A 274 -20.10 -8.13 -23.48
CA PHE A 274 -19.71 -8.09 -24.89
C PHE A 274 -20.91 -8.38 -25.78
N PRO A 275 -21.01 -7.74 -26.96
CA PRO A 275 -21.99 -8.12 -27.95
C PRO A 275 -21.72 -9.55 -28.46
N ASP A 276 -22.78 -10.27 -28.82
CA ASP A 276 -22.63 -11.42 -29.71
C ASP A 276 -22.16 -10.96 -31.10
N PHE A 277 -21.71 -11.89 -31.94
CA PHE A 277 -21.15 -11.53 -33.25
C PHE A 277 -22.17 -10.78 -34.14
N PRO A 278 -23.45 -11.19 -34.22
CA PRO A 278 -24.45 -10.44 -35.00
C PRO A 278 -24.61 -8.98 -34.54
N LYS A 279 -24.67 -8.71 -33.23
CA LYS A 279 -24.75 -7.33 -32.72
C LYS A 279 -23.46 -6.54 -32.94
N LEU A 280 -22.31 -7.22 -32.91
CA LEU A 280 -21.04 -6.59 -33.23
C LEU A 280 -21.02 -6.12 -34.68
N VAL A 281 -21.46 -6.96 -35.62
CA VAL A 281 -21.60 -6.65 -37.05
C VAL A 281 -22.62 -5.52 -37.26
N GLU A 282 -23.83 -5.64 -36.72
CA GLU A 282 -24.89 -4.63 -36.88
C GLU A 282 -24.44 -3.21 -36.48
N GLY A 283 -23.62 -3.08 -35.44
CA GLY A 283 -23.17 -1.78 -34.94
C GLY A 283 -21.92 -1.22 -35.64
N HIS A 284 -21.16 -2.03 -36.37
CA HIS A 284 -19.78 -1.70 -36.73
C HIS A 284 -19.31 -2.13 -38.12
N ASP A 285 -20.03 -3.01 -38.83
CA ASP A 285 -19.74 -3.40 -40.21
C ASP A 285 -20.15 -2.27 -41.17
N ALA A 286 -19.19 -1.43 -41.54
CA ALA A 286 -19.45 -0.23 -42.33
C ALA A 286 -19.57 -0.54 -43.83
N ASN A 287 -18.99 -1.65 -44.27
CA ASN A 287 -18.94 -2.04 -45.68
C ASN A 287 -19.95 -3.17 -46.04
N SER A 288 -20.64 -3.72 -45.04
CA SER A 288 -21.64 -4.78 -45.15
C SER A 288 -21.11 -6.12 -45.68
N ASP A 289 -19.85 -6.46 -45.38
CA ASP A 289 -19.20 -7.72 -45.77
C ASP A 289 -19.45 -8.88 -44.80
N GLY A 290 -20.10 -8.63 -43.66
CA GLY A 290 -20.47 -9.63 -42.66
C GLY A 290 -19.32 -10.07 -41.76
N VAL A 291 -18.17 -9.40 -41.84
CA VAL A 291 -17.04 -9.53 -40.91
C VAL A 291 -16.76 -8.18 -40.25
N ILE A 292 -15.77 -8.15 -39.35
CA ILE A 292 -15.29 -6.88 -38.77
C ILE A 292 -13.83 -6.71 -39.16
N GLN A 293 -13.55 -5.69 -39.97
CA GLN A 293 -12.19 -5.32 -40.33
C GLN A 293 -11.53 -4.51 -39.21
N ARG A 294 -10.21 -4.35 -39.30
CA ARG A 294 -9.44 -3.60 -38.29
C ARG A 294 -9.92 -2.16 -38.09
N SER A 295 -10.36 -1.48 -39.15
CA SER A 295 -10.88 -0.11 -39.09
C SER A 295 -12.26 0.00 -38.45
N GLU A 296 -13.01 -1.11 -38.43
CA GLU A 296 -14.39 -1.20 -37.94
C GLU A 296 -14.43 -1.65 -36.47
N PHE A 297 -13.36 -2.29 -36.00
CA PHE A 297 -13.34 -2.89 -34.68
C PHE A 297 -13.48 -1.86 -33.55
N PRO A 298 -14.57 -1.91 -32.76
CA PRO A 298 -14.81 -0.96 -31.69
C PRO A 298 -13.85 -1.18 -30.52
N ARG A 299 -13.68 -0.13 -29.70
CA ARG A 299 -12.97 -0.26 -28.43
C ARG A 299 -13.86 -0.98 -27.42
N LEU A 300 -13.59 -2.28 -27.22
CA LEU A 300 -14.30 -3.12 -26.25
C LEU A 300 -13.42 -3.39 -25.04
N TRP A 301 -13.94 -3.09 -23.84
CA TRP A 301 -13.20 -3.22 -22.59
C TRP A 301 -13.37 -4.62 -21.97
N ILE A 302 -12.25 -5.31 -21.76
CA ILE A 302 -12.14 -6.53 -20.95
C ILE A 302 -12.57 -6.24 -19.51
N PHE A 303 -12.03 -5.15 -18.97
CA PHE A 303 -12.48 -4.48 -17.75
C PHE A 303 -12.21 -2.98 -17.86
N HIS A 304 -12.94 -2.18 -17.08
CA HIS A 304 -12.77 -0.73 -17.01
C HIS A 304 -13.08 -0.23 -15.60
N ARG A 305 -12.25 0.71 -15.11
CA ARG A 305 -12.46 1.39 -13.82
C ARG A 305 -13.00 2.80 -14.12
N PRO A 306 -14.28 3.06 -13.86
CA PRO A 306 -14.88 4.34 -14.21
C PRO A 306 -14.52 5.48 -13.25
N GLU A 307 -13.91 5.19 -12.08
CA GLU A 307 -13.57 6.19 -11.08
C GLU A 307 -12.10 6.64 -11.09
N GLY A 308 -11.86 7.86 -10.61
CA GLY A 308 -10.52 8.44 -10.43
C GLY A 308 -10.06 9.28 -11.62
N ILE A 309 -8.90 9.91 -11.48
CA ILE A 309 -8.34 10.83 -12.50
C ILE A 309 -7.87 10.05 -13.74
N GLU A 310 -7.39 8.84 -13.52
CA GLU A 310 -6.85 7.94 -14.54
C GLU A 310 -7.96 7.11 -15.22
N ALA A 311 -9.24 7.33 -14.89
CA ALA A 311 -10.39 6.60 -15.43
C ALA A 311 -10.41 6.46 -16.97
N PRO A 312 -10.05 7.48 -17.79
CA PRO A 312 -10.08 7.35 -19.25
C PRO A 312 -9.15 6.27 -19.82
N GLU A 313 -8.08 5.95 -19.10
CA GLU A 313 -7.04 4.98 -19.53
C GLU A 313 -7.06 3.71 -18.69
N ASN A 314 -7.81 3.71 -17.57
CA ASN A 314 -7.84 2.64 -16.59
C ASN A 314 -8.71 1.45 -17.00
N GLY A 315 -8.21 0.64 -17.92
CA GLY A 315 -8.79 -0.63 -18.30
C GLY A 315 -7.93 -1.40 -19.28
N ALA A 316 -8.34 -2.62 -19.63
CA ALA A 316 -7.76 -3.35 -20.75
C ALA A 316 -8.81 -3.50 -21.83
N SER A 317 -8.48 -3.14 -23.08
CA SER A 317 -9.36 -3.38 -24.22
C SER A 317 -8.95 -4.63 -24.99
N ILE A 318 -9.92 -5.26 -25.66
CA ILE A 318 -9.65 -6.30 -26.65
C ILE A 318 -8.83 -5.67 -27.77
N ARG A 319 -7.74 -6.33 -28.18
CA ARG A 319 -6.93 -5.90 -29.31
C ARG A 319 -7.39 -6.66 -30.54
N PHE A 320 -7.62 -5.99 -31.66
CA PHE A 320 -8.01 -6.63 -32.93
C PHE A 320 -7.14 -7.85 -33.26
N ARG A 321 -5.82 -7.69 -33.21
CA ARG A 321 -4.83 -8.75 -33.46
C ARG A 321 -4.85 -9.93 -32.49
N SER A 322 -5.52 -9.80 -31.34
CA SER A 322 -5.71 -10.94 -30.42
C SER A 322 -6.92 -11.81 -30.81
N VAL A 323 -7.81 -11.27 -31.64
CA VAL A 323 -9.02 -11.92 -32.13
C VAL A 323 -8.80 -12.51 -33.51
N ASP A 324 -8.25 -11.72 -34.44
CA ASP A 324 -7.82 -12.15 -35.77
C ASP A 324 -6.64 -13.11 -35.65
N ARG A 325 -6.91 -14.42 -35.66
CA ARG A 325 -5.92 -15.48 -35.40
C ARG A 325 -5.32 -16.03 -36.67
N ASN A 326 -6.09 -16.01 -37.76
CA ASN A 326 -5.60 -16.43 -39.07
C ASN A 326 -4.81 -15.30 -39.77
N ASN A 327 -4.81 -14.08 -39.23
CA ASN A 327 -4.17 -12.89 -39.77
C ASN A 327 -4.70 -12.52 -41.17
N ASP A 328 -6.01 -12.67 -41.39
CA ASP A 328 -6.66 -12.29 -42.65
C ASP A 328 -7.21 -10.84 -42.64
N GLU A 329 -6.92 -10.09 -41.58
CA GLU A 329 -7.37 -8.72 -41.34
C GLU A 329 -8.89 -8.56 -41.17
N ALA A 330 -9.60 -9.66 -40.93
CA ALA A 330 -11.01 -9.71 -40.62
C ALA A 330 -11.27 -10.54 -39.36
N ILE A 331 -12.32 -10.21 -38.62
CA ILE A 331 -12.80 -11.05 -37.51
C ILE A 331 -14.05 -11.79 -37.96
N SER A 332 -13.94 -13.12 -37.97
CA SER A 332 -15.06 -14.03 -38.21
C SER A 332 -15.89 -14.31 -36.95
N ALA A 333 -17.10 -14.85 -37.14
CA ALA A 333 -17.96 -15.29 -36.04
C ALA A 333 -17.30 -16.33 -35.13
N ASP A 334 -16.52 -17.24 -35.72
CA ASP A 334 -15.83 -18.30 -34.98
C ASP A 334 -14.67 -17.76 -34.15
N GLU A 335 -13.91 -16.81 -34.67
CA GLU A 335 -12.84 -16.14 -33.93
C GLU A 335 -13.40 -15.30 -32.78
N TRP A 336 -14.47 -14.55 -33.03
CA TRP A 336 -15.17 -13.81 -31.97
C TRP A 336 -15.67 -14.73 -30.86
N LYS A 337 -16.32 -15.85 -31.23
CA LYS A 337 -16.79 -16.84 -30.26
C LYS A 337 -15.65 -17.41 -29.41
N ARG A 338 -14.52 -17.76 -30.02
CA ARG A 338 -13.34 -18.26 -29.29
C ARG A 338 -12.77 -17.19 -28.36
N GLN A 339 -12.69 -15.94 -28.80
CA GLN A 339 -12.24 -14.84 -27.95
C GLN A 339 -13.14 -14.66 -26.71
N MET A 340 -14.46 -14.75 -26.88
CA MET A 340 -15.40 -14.68 -25.76
C MET A 340 -15.21 -15.85 -24.79
N GLN A 341 -15.00 -17.06 -25.30
CA GLN A 341 -14.71 -18.24 -24.46
C GLN A 341 -13.40 -18.07 -23.66
N ASP A 342 -12.36 -17.51 -24.26
CA ASP A 342 -11.08 -17.27 -23.58
C ASP A 342 -11.20 -16.21 -22.49
N ILE A 343 -11.94 -15.12 -22.74
CA ILE A 343 -12.21 -14.09 -21.73
C ILE A 343 -13.04 -14.68 -20.57
N GLU A 344 -14.05 -15.49 -20.86
CA GLU A 344 -14.89 -16.07 -19.81
C GLU A 344 -14.12 -17.11 -18.97
N ARG A 345 -13.29 -17.93 -19.63
CA ARG A 345 -12.37 -18.83 -18.93
C ARG A 345 -11.43 -18.05 -18.01
N PHE A 346 -10.88 -16.94 -18.49
CA PHE A 346 -10.04 -16.05 -17.68
C PHE A 346 -10.82 -15.46 -16.49
N ARG A 347 -12.04 -14.97 -16.71
CA ARG A 347 -12.94 -14.43 -15.67
C ARG A 347 -13.25 -15.45 -14.57
N SER A 348 -13.45 -16.73 -14.94
CA SER A 348 -13.78 -17.80 -13.99
C SER A 348 -12.64 -18.17 -13.03
N GLY A 349 -11.39 -17.80 -13.36
CA GLY A 349 -10.20 -18.10 -12.54
C GLY A 349 -10.04 -17.19 -11.32
N TYR A 350 -10.82 -16.12 -11.21
CA TYR A 350 -10.70 -15.13 -10.14
C TYR A 350 -11.53 -15.47 -8.90
N LYS A 351 -11.31 -16.67 -8.35
CA LYS A 351 -11.86 -17.08 -7.05
C LYS A 351 -11.09 -16.43 -5.90
N ASN A 352 -11.73 -16.33 -4.73
CA ASN A 352 -11.12 -15.76 -3.53
C ASN A 352 -10.61 -14.32 -3.77
N HIS A 353 -11.40 -13.51 -4.48
CA HIS A 353 -11.28 -12.04 -4.53
C HIS A 353 -12.18 -11.44 -3.47
N GLY A 354 -11.72 -10.40 -2.77
CA GLY A 354 -12.54 -9.75 -1.76
C GLY A 354 -11.74 -9.18 -0.60
N LEU A 355 -12.47 -8.73 0.43
CA LEU A 355 -11.94 -8.63 1.77
C LEU A 355 -11.96 -10.04 2.38
N LEU A 356 -10.80 -10.66 2.48
CA LEU A 356 -10.65 -12.00 3.02
C LEU A 356 -10.26 -11.94 4.48
N SER A 357 -10.70 -12.95 5.23
CA SER A 357 -10.46 -13.09 6.65
C SER A 357 -10.02 -14.51 6.95
N LEU A 358 -8.80 -14.67 7.46
CA LEU A 358 -8.14 -15.96 7.65
C LEU A 358 -7.75 -16.15 9.13
N PRO A 359 -7.75 -17.37 9.68
CA PRO A 359 -7.19 -17.64 11.00
C PRO A 359 -5.68 -17.36 11.02
N ALA A 360 -5.19 -16.63 12.03
CA ALA A 360 -3.76 -16.33 12.14
C ALA A 360 -2.94 -17.57 12.52
N ASP A 361 -3.51 -18.47 13.31
CA ASP A 361 -2.93 -19.71 13.85
C ASP A 361 -3.03 -20.91 12.89
N SER A 362 -3.13 -20.64 11.58
CA SER A 362 -3.21 -21.68 10.55
C SER A 362 -1.89 -22.47 10.40
N ASP A 363 -1.96 -23.63 9.74
CA ASP A 363 -0.79 -24.42 9.35
C ASP A 363 -1.05 -25.11 7.99
N GLY A 364 -0.01 -25.27 7.18
CA GLY A 364 -0.11 -25.94 5.87
C GLY A 364 -0.92 -25.16 4.81
N VAL A 365 -1.56 -25.90 3.90
CA VAL A 365 -2.39 -25.29 2.85
C VAL A 365 -3.80 -25.15 3.39
N LEU A 366 -4.29 -23.91 3.50
CA LEU A 366 -5.65 -23.64 3.98
C LEU A 366 -6.66 -24.12 2.95
N ALA A 367 -7.70 -24.80 3.43
CA ALA A 367 -8.88 -25.14 2.65
C ALA A 367 -9.73 -23.89 2.34
N ASP A 368 -10.53 -23.96 1.27
CA ASP A 368 -11.36 -22.83 0.82
C ASP A 368 -12.37 -22.37 1.88
N ASP A 369 -12.85 -23.28 2.74
CA ASP A 369 -13.81 -22.99 3.82
C ASP A 369 -13.17 -22.36 5.07
N GLU A 370 -11.85 -22.40 5.20
CA GLU A 370 -11.10 -21.69 6.25
C GLU A 370 -10.94 -20.20 5.93
N VAL A 371 -11.09 -19.81 4.66
CA VAL A 371 -10.97 -18.43 4.18
C VAL A 371 -12.36 -17.79 4.05
N VAL A 372 -12.68 -16.91 4.99
CA VAL A 372 -13.97 -16.20 4.98
C VAL A 372 -13.88 -14.97 4.09
N THR A 373 -14.77 -14.88 3.09
CA THR A 373 -14.92 -13.66 2.27
C THR A 373 -15.97 -12.74 2.90
N LEU A 374 -15.53 -11.60 3.44
CA LEU A 374 -16.38 -10.63 4.13
C LEU A 374 -17.08 -9.65 3.18
N GLU A 375 -16.45 -9.33 2.04
CA GLU A 375 -17.01 -8.43 1.03
C GLU A 375 -16.34 -8.71 -0.31
N THR A 376 -17.07 -8.55 -1.41
CA THR A 376 -16.59 -8.79 -2.77
C THR A 376 -16.68 -7.56 -3.66
N GLN A 377 -17.31 -6.49 -3.18
CA GLN A 377 -17.50 -5.24 -3.91
C GLN A 377 -16.80 -4.08 -3.24
N GLY A 378 -16.34 -3.11 -4.04
CA GLY A 378 -15.71 -1.91 -3.50
C GLY A 378 -14.36 -2.20 -2.84
N ILE A 379 -13.65 -3.23 -3.33
CA ILE A 379 -12.35 -3.63 -2.81
C ILE A 379 -11.31 -2.62 -3.33
N PRO A 380 -10.44 -2.08 -2.46
CA PRO A 380 -9.43 -1.13 -2.89
C PRO A 380 -8.27 -1.84 -3.58
N GLU A 381 -7.76 -1.25 -4.67
CA GLU A 381 -6.54 -1.73 -5.32
C GLU A 381 -5.30 -1.40 -4.52
N VAL A 382 -5.10 -0.13 -4.15
CA VAL A 382 -3.85 0.35 -3.51
C VAL A 382 -3.98 0.53 -2.00
N PRO A 383 -4.98 1.28 -1.47
CA PRO A 383 -5.07 1.52 -0.03
C PRO A 383 -5.24 0.22 0.75
N SER A 384 -4.61 0.16 1.91
CA SER A 384 -4.71 -0.99 2.80
C SER A 384 -5.95 -0.88 3.71
N PRO A 385 -6.58 -2.01 4.09
CA PRO A 385 -7.63 -2.01 5.10
C PRO A 385 -7.12 -1.47 6.44
N ILE A 386 -8.01 -0.90 7.24
CA ILE A 386 -7.71 -0.48 8.63
C ILE A 386 -8.82 -0.93 9.57
N SER A 387 -8.51 -1.15 10.85
CA SER A 387 -9.48 -1.59 11.85
C SER A 387 -9.35 -0.81 13.16
N ASP A 388 -10.47 -0.62 13.85
CA ASP A 388 -10.55 -0.16 15.24
C ASP A 388 -10.71 -1.31 16.25
N GLY A 389 -10.55 -2.57 15.79
CA GLY A 389 -10.71 -3.77 16.59
C GLY A 389 -12.08 -4.42 16.48
N ARG A 390 -13.14 -3.68 16.13
CA ARG A 390 -14.48 -4.22 15.88
C ARG A 390 -14.86 -4.16 14.41
N TYR A 391 -14.59 -3.02 13.78
CA TYR A 391 -14.93 -2.77 12.38
C TYR A 391 -13.68 -2.75 11.52
N VAL A 392 -13.83 -3.14 10.25
CA VAL A 392 -12.82 -2.92 9.20
C VAL A 392 -13.33 -1.92 8.20
N TYR A 393 -12.45 -1.00 7.81
CA TYR A 393 -12.72 0.08 6.86
C TYR A 393 -11.87 -0.09 5.61
N LEU A 394 -12.50 0.09 4.45
CA LEU A 394 -11.89 0.06 3.13
C LEU A 394 -12.21 1.35 2.39
N VAL A 395 -11.23 1.97 1.74
CA VAL A 395 -11.46 3.13 0.88
C VAL A 395 -11.02 2.83 -0.56
N LYS A 396 -11.99 2.81 -1.47
CA LYS A 396 -11.77 2.66 -2.91
C LYS A 396 -11.78 4.04 -3.60
N ASN A 397 -11.16 4.10 -4.79
CA ASN A 397 -11.23 5.23 -5.73
C ASN A 397 -12.63 5.83 -5.84
N GLY A 398 -12.68 7.16 -6.02
CA GLY A 398 -13.94 7.89 -6.02
C GLY A 398 -14.53 8.10 -4.61
N GLY A 399 -13.71 7.93 -3.57
CA GLY A 399 -14.07 8.23 -2.19
C GLY A 399 -15.04 7.25 -1.58
N GLN A 400 -15.07 5.99 -2.01
CA GLN A 400 -16.02 5.02 -1.48
C GLN A 400 -15.46 4.32 -0.24
N LEU A 401 -15.93 4.75 0.94
CA LEU A 401 -15.64 4.12 2.23
C LEU A 401 -16.65 3.01 2.50
N THR A 402 -16.17 1.79 2.71
CA THR A 402 -16.96 0.64 3.17
C THR A 402 -16.56 0.30 4.60
N CYS A 403 -17.55 0.02 5.46
CA CYS A 403 -17.36 -0.43 6.84
C CYS A 403 -18.03 -1.81 7.01
N ILE A 404 -17.30 -2.74 7.62
CA ILE A 404 -17.73 -4.12 7.86
C ILE A 404 -17.56 -4.42 9.34
N ASP A 405 -18.59 -4.99 9.98
CA ASP A 405 -18.50 -5.48 11.35
C ASP A 405 -17.83 -6.86 11.33
N LEU A 406 -16.69 -7.00 12.01
CA LEU A 406 -15.96 -8.27 12.07
C LEU A 406 -16.67 -9.32 12.94
N GLU A 407 -17.61 -8.91 13.78
CA GLU A 407 -18.37 -9.83 14.61
C GLU A 407 -19.46 -10.54 13.81
N SER A 408 -20.24 -9.80 13.01
CA SER A 408 -21.28 -10.39 12.17
C SER A 408 -20.78 -10.82 10.78
N GLY A 409 -19.66 -10.23 10.33
CA GLY A 409 -19.17 -10.37 8.95
C GLY A 409 -19.97 -9.54 7.93
N GLU A 410 -20.90 -8.70 8.38
CA GLU A 410 -21.79 -7.94 7.50
C GLU A 410 -21.29 -6.52 7.24
N ARG A 411 -21.60 -6.01 6.04
CA ARG A 411 -21.37 -4.61 5.71
C ARG A 411 -22.35 -3.72 6.47
N VAL A 412 -21.81 -2.85 7.31
CA VAL A 412 -22.57 -1.84 8.07
C VAL A 412 -23.00 -0.70 7.15
N TYR A 413 -22.06 -0.15 6.37
CA TYR A 413 -22.37 0.91 5.41
C TYR A 413 -21.39 0.97 4.25
N ARG A 414 -21.79 1.72 3.24
CA ARG A 414 -20.94 2.23 2.17
C ARG A 414 -21.27 3.70 1.93
N LYS A 415 -20.28 4.59 2.06
CA LYS A 415 -20.49 6.04 1.99
C LYS A 415 -19.42 6.73 1.17
N ARG A 416 -19.80 7.81 0.46
CA ARG A 416 -18.84 8.70 -0.19
C ARG A 416 -18.20 9.64 0.83
N THR A 417 -16.86 9.73 0.79
CA THR A 417 -16.05 10.70 1.53
C THR A 417 -16.21 12.13 0.97
N GLY A 418 -16.89 12.29 -0.17
CA GLY A 418 -17.06 13.56 -0.88
C GLY A 418 -15.92 13.87 -1.84
N GLY A 419 -14.79 13.15 -1.77
CA GLY A 419 -13.72 13.20 -2.77
C GLY A 419 -14.04 12.37 -4.02
N ASN A 420 -13.42 12.72 -5.14
CA ASN A 420 -13.51 11.98 -6.40
C ASN A 420 -12.13 11.56 -6.94
N GLY A 421 -11.08 11.73 -6.13
CA GLY A 421 -9.71 11.36 -6.50
C GLY A 421 -9.46 9.85 -6.48
N THR A 422 -8.30 9.49 -7.02
CA THR A 422 -7.67 8.18 -6.78
C THR A 422 -7.17 8.13 -5.35
N HIS A 423 -7.29 6.98 -4.67
CA HIS A 423 -6.74 6.79 -3.33
C HIS A 423 -5.48 5.93 -3.43
N TYR A 424 -4.35 6.52 -3.02
CA TYR A 424 -3.05 5.82 -2.90
C TYR A 424 -2.66 5.64 -1.44
N ALA A 425 -2.80 6.72 -0.67
CA ALA A 425 -2.59 6.73 0.77
C ALA A 425 -3.58 5.78 1.45
N SER A 426 -3.06 5.00 2.40
CA SER A 426 -3.91 4.19 3.28
C SER A 426 -4.56 5.11 4.32
N PRO A 427 -5.78 4.81 4.78
CA PRO A 427 -6.38 5.53 5.89
C PRO A 427 -5.60 5.31 7.18
N ILE A 428 -5.71 6.26 8.12
CA ILE A 428 -5.19 6.12 9.47
C ILE A 428 -6.28 6.38 10.51
N ILE A 429 -6.16 5.75 11.68
CA ILE A 429 -7.04 5.97 12.83
C ILE A 429 -6.27 6.63 13.96
N ALA A 430 -6.81 7.71 14.51
CA ALA A 430 -6.29 8.37 15.70
C ALA A 430 -7.43 9.07 16.45
N ALA A 431 -7.37 9.10 17.79
CA ALA A 431 -8.39 9.72 18.65
C ALA A 431 -9.85 9.35 18.28
N GLY A 432 -10.11 8.08 17.96
CA GLY A 432 -11.45 7.59 17.61
C GLY A 432 -12.00 8.11 16.28
N ARG A 433 -11.13 8.55 15.37
CA ARG A 433 -11.48 9.11 14.05
C ARG A 433 -10.65 8.44 12.97
N ILE A 434 -11.22 8.36 11.77
CA ILE A 434 -10.51 7.92 10.56
C ILE A 434 -10.16 9.11 9.68
N TYR A 435 -8.91 9.18 9.23
CA TYR A 435 -8.38 10.17 8.32
C TYR A 435 -8.13 9.53 6.97
N ILE A 436 -8.70 10.10 5.90
CA ILE A 436 -8.69 9.52 4.56
C ILE A 436 -8.21 10.58 3.58
N ALA A 437 -7.03 10.36 3.01
CA ALA A 437 -6.44 11.23 1.99
C ALA A 437 -6.77 10.73 0.57
N ASP A 438 -7.04 11.64 -0.35
CA ASP A 438 -7.12 11.37 -1.79
C ASP A 438 -5.95 12.03 -2.56
N GLY A 439 -5.71 11.53 -3.78
CA GLY A 439 -4.63 12.01 -4.65
C GLY A 439 -4.81 13.44 -5.17
N ARG A 440 -5.95 14.10 -4.88
CA ARG A 440 -6.17 15.53 -5.16
C ARG A 440 -5.85 16.42 -3.94
N GLY A 441 -5.33 15.82 -2.87
CA GLY A 441 -4.90 16.53 -1.68
C GLY A 441 -6.02 16.78 -0.67
N ARG A 442 -7.23 16.22 -0.87
CA ARG A 442 -8.27 16.31 0.15
C ARG A 442 -8.03 15.24 1.20
N ILE A 443 -8.08 15.65 2.47
CA ILE A 443 -8.04 14.76 3.62
C ILE A 443 -9.31 14.95 4.43
N VAL A 444 -10.18 13.95 4.44
CA VAL A 444 -11.40 13.99 5.25
C VAL A 444 -11.18 13.30 6.59
N VAL A 445 -11.80 13.85 7.62
CA VAL A 445 -11.84 13.25 8.95
C VAL A 445 -13.26 12.78 9.21
N MET A 446 -13.42 11.52 9.58
CA MET A 446 -14.73 10.91 9.82
C MET A 446 -14.78 10.21 11.17
N THR A 447 -16.00 10.05 11.67
CA THR A 447 -16.30 9.19 12.82
C THR A 447 -16.12 7.71 12.46
N LEU A 448 -15.77 6.91 13.47
CA LEU A 448 -15.73 5.44 13.40
C LEU A 448 -17.09 4.83 13.78
N GLY A 449 -17.18 3.52 13.61
CA GLY A 449 -18.26 2.66 14.07
C GLY A 449 -19.43 2.62 13.10
N GLU A 450 -20.64 2.63 13.64
CA GLU A 450 -21.88 2.48 12.88
C GLU A 450 -22.26 3.76 12.11
N THR A 451 -21.69 4.91 12.50
CA THR A 451 -21.99 6.20 11.87
C THR A 451 -20.83 6.68 11.03
N ALA A 452 -21.09 6.92 9.75
CA ALA A 452 -20.10 7.48 8.82
C ALA A 452 -20.24 9.00 8.71
N LYS A 453 -20.02 9.79 9.76
CA LYS A 453 -20.13 11.26 9.68
C LYS A 453 -18.80 11.89 9.30
N ILE A 454 -18.78 12.71 8.25
CA ILE A 454 -17.66 13.60 7.93
C ILE A 454 -17.70 14.74 8.94
N ILE A 455 -16.63 14.90 9.72
CA ILE A 455 -16.50 15.94 10.74
C ILE A 455 -15.57 17.07 10.30
N ALA A 456 -14.68 16.81 9.32
CA ALA A 456 -13.88 17.83 8.65
C ALA A 456 -13.47 17.40 7.23
N SER A 457 -13.19 18.38 6.38
CA SER A 457 -12.64 18.20 5.04
C SER A 457 -11.53 19.23 4.84
N ASN A 458 -10.30 18.76 4.79
CA ASN A 458 -9.08 19.57 4.76
C ASN A 458 -8.45 19.50 3.36
N GLN A 459 -8.11 20.63 2.75
CA GLN A 459 -7.54 20.68 1.40
C GLN A 459 -6.06 21.07 1.46
N MET A 460 -5.20 20.22 0.91
CA MET A 460 -3.78 20.48 0.73
C MET A 460 -3.52 21.23 -0.58
N SER A 461 -2.35 21.87 -0.69
CA SER A 461 -1.92 22.63 -1.87
C SER A 461 -1.59 21.73 -3.08
N GLU A 462 -1.35 20.45 -2.84
CA GLU A 462 -0.88 19.47 -3.83
C GLU A 462 -1.50 18.10 -3.56
N GLY A 463 -1.36 17.16 -4.51
CA GLY A 463 -1.80 15.79 -4.35
C GLY A 463 -1.09 15.05 -3.20
N VAL A 464 -1.83 14.22 -2.48
CA VAL A 464 -1.34 13.40 -1.37
C VAL A 464 -1.33 11.93 -1.79
N TYR A 465 -0.13 11.37 -1.91
CA TYR A 465 0.10 9.97 -2.29
C TYR A 465 0.57 9.13 -1.09
N ALA A 466 1.32 9.78 -0.19
CA ALA A 466 1.84 9.21 1.03
C ALA A 466 0.75 9.05 2.10
N THR A 467 0.82 7.96 2.87
CA THR A 467 -0.01 7.80 4.07
C THR A 467 0.45 8.81 5.13
N PRO A 468 -0.45 9.64 5.70
CA PRO A 468 -0.06 10.56 6.77
C PRO A 468 0.48 9.82 8.00
N ALA A 469 1.38 10.45 8.75
CA ALA A 469 1.89 9.93 10.01
C ALA A 469 1.39 10.75 11.19
N VAL A 470 1.24 10.11 12.35
CA VAL A 470 0.77 10.75 13.57
C VAL A 470 1.75 10.45 14.69
N SER A 471 2.14 11.47 15.45
CA SER A 471 2.92 11.29 16.67
C SER A 471 2.54 12.36 17.69
N GLY A 472 1.99 11.92 18.83
CA GLY A 472 1.39 12.81 19.83
C GLY A 472 0.19 13.57 19.27
N ASP A 473 0.24 14.90 19.30
CA ASP A 473 -0.83 15.76 18.78
C ASP A 473 -0.54 16.29 17.37
N CYS A 474 0.56 15.83 16.77
CA CYS A 474 0.97 16.28 15.45
C CYS A 474 0.54 15.30 14.36
N LEU A 475 0.00 15.84 13.28
CA LEU A 475 -0.24 15.13 12.01
C LEU A 475 0.80 15.60 10.99
N TYR A 476 1.51 14.65 10.39
CA TYR A 476 2.50 14.90 9.35
C TYR A 476 1.95 14.44 8.00
N VAL A 477 1.85 15.36 7.05
CA VAL A 477 1.31 15.11 5.71
C VAL A 477 2.39 15.40 4.68
N ARG A 478 2.69 14.42 3.83
CA ARG A 478 3.55 14.60 2.67
C ARG A 478 2.71 14.76 1.41
N THR A 479 2.97 15.84 0.68
CA THR A 479 2.50 16.05 -0.70
C THR A 479 3.62 15.73 -1.69
N HIS A 480 3.36 15.96 -2.98
CA HIS A 480 4.35 15.66 -4.02
C HIS A 480 5.70 16.36 -3.80
N SER A 481 5.71 17.64 -3.39
CA SER A 481 6.95 18.44 -3.24
C SER A 481 7.12 19.12 -1.87
N ALA A 482 6.32 18.76 -0.87
CA ALA A 482 6.41 19.31 0.47
C ALA A 482 6.00 18.33 1.57
N ILE A 483 6.43 18.61 2.78
CA ILE A 483 5.93 18.00 4.01
C ILE A 483 5.44 19.09 4.97
N TYR A 484 4.32 18.79 5.62
CA TYR A 484 3.60 19.68 6.53
C TYR A 484 3.50 19.03 7.90
N ALA A 485 3.62 19.82 8.95
CA ALA A 485 3.22 19.44 10.30
C ALA A 485 2.03 20.27 10.75
N PHE A 486 0.98 19.59 11.22
CA PHE A 486 -0.22 20.21 11.75
C PHE A 486 -0.42 19.85 13.21
N LYS A 487 -0.87 20.83 13.99
CA LYS A 487 -1.27 20.65 15.39
C LYS A 487 -2.33 21.67 15.76
N GLU A 488 -3.33 21.26 16.52
CA GLU A 488 -4.35 22.16 17.05
C GLU A 488 -3.81 22.88 18.30
N ASP A 489 -3.88 24.22 18.32
CA ASP A 489 -3.47 25.01 19.49
C ASP A 489 -4.47 24.85 20.65
N GLY A 490 -3.97 24.64 21.87
CA GLY A 490 -4.78 24.75 23.10
C GLY A 490 -5.53 23.51 23.58
N LYS A 491 -4.98 22.30 23.38
CA LYS A 491 -5.37 21.11 24.16
C LYS A 491 -4.25 20.61 25.04
#